data_AF-A0A8F4Y4N7-F1
#
_entry.id   AF-A0A8F4Y4N7-F1
#
_cell.length_a   1.000
_cell.length_b   1.000
_cell.length_c   1.000
_cell.angle_alpha   90.00
_cell.angle_beta   90.00
_cell.angle_gamma   90.00
#
_symmetry.space_group_name_H-M   'P 1'
#
loop_
_entity.id
_entity.type
_entity.pdbx_description
1 polymer ?
#
loop_
_entity_poly.entity_id
_entity_poly.type
_entity_poly.pdbx_seq_one_letter_code
_entity_poly.pdbx_strand_id
1 'polypeptide(L)'
;MQRHDGTEYLPGVFGGQPPHASQVISLMRMSQENTTWNLPVIIAQTLLVAEIIRTYPAELRMFTRLLARRKPNMAEIFFVLIKYLALIGVTLDILVMMTFAARTNFDCASWAWTSSTVYFLCSSLVFCVVGWRARIIFRTSRLASWLLVVGLVGQFAVAMWTNWRVSKADALTPAGTCAPAAQVHGGGGGDEEGLTIRFWQSSTFWFLLY
;
A
#
# COMPACT_ATOMS: atom_id res chain seq x y z
N MET A 1 30.26 5.52 4.07
CA MET A 1 28.86 5.79 4.47
C MET A 1 28.90 6.61 5.75
N GLN A 2 28.69 7.92 5.66
CA GLN A 2 28.44 8.73 6.86
C GLN A 2 27.01 8.43 7.32
N ARG A 3 26.84 8.19 8.61
CA ARG A 3 25.53 8.03 9.23
C ARG A 3 24.90 9.43 9.28
N HIS A 4 23.93 9.68 8.41
CA HIS A 4 23.15 10.91 8.45
C HIS A 4 22.10 10.76 9.56
N ASP A 5 22.35 11.37 10.72
CA ASP A 5 21.43 11.35 11.86
C ASP A 5 20.26 12.36 11.69
N GLY A 6 20.11 12.96 10.51
CA GLY A 6 19.06 13.93 10.18
C GLY A 6 19.24 15.31 10.82
N THR A 7 20.28 15.50 11.64
CA THR A 7 20.61 16.77 12.30
C THR A 7 21.00 17.87 11.31
N GLU A 8 21.45 17.50 10.11
CA GLU A 8 21.76 18.40 9.00
C GLU A 8 20.53 19.14 8.46
N TYR A 9 19.32 18.63 8.67
CA TYR A 9 18.07 19.25 8.22
C TYR A 9 17.44 20.16 9.28
N LEU A 10 17.92 20.13 10.54
CA LEU A 10 17.43 20.99 11.62
C LEU A 10 17.46 22.49 11.26
N PRO A 11 18.54 23.03 10.65
CA PRO A 11 18.56 24.43 10.23
C PRO A 11 17.48 24.76 9.19
N GLY A 12 17.15 23.82 8.31
CA GLY A 12 16.08 23.97 7.31
C GLY A 12 14.68 23.99 7.95
N VAL A 13 14.46 23.17 8.98
CA VAL A 13 13.18 23.11 9.72
C VAL A 13 12.89 24.41 10.48
N PHE A 14 13.92 25.06 11.01
CA PHE A 14 13.80 26.28 11.82
C PHE A 14 14.17 27.57 11.08
N GLY A 15 14.30 27.52 9.74
CA GLY A 15 14.63 28.70 8.94
C GLY A 15 15.96 29.37 9.33
N GLY A 16 16.94 28.57 9.79
CA GLY A 16 18.25 29.04 10.25
C GLY A 16 18.28 29.65 11.65
N GLN A 17 17.14 29.72 12.36
CA GLN A 17 17.08 30.18 13.75
C GLN A 17 17.42 29.04 14.72
N PRO A 18 18.04 29.34 15.88
CA PRO A 18 18.27 28.33 16.89
C PRO A 18 16.91 27.80 17.40
N PRO A 19 16.71 26.48 17.40
CA PRO A 19 15.42 25.92 17.76
C PRO A 19 15.08 26.16 19.23
N HIS A 20 13.87 26.66 19.50
CA HIS A 20 13.35 26.67 20.86
C HIS A 20 13.02 25.24 21.31
N ALA A 21 13.30 24.92 22.59
CA ALA A 21 13.06 23.59 23.14
C ALA A 21 11.62 23.09 22.92
N SER A 22 10.62 23.97 23.00
CA SER A 22 9.21 23.65 22.73
C SER A 22 8.97 23.18 21.29
N GLN A 23 9.66 23.80 20.32
CA GLN A 23 9.51 23.46 18.90
C GLN A 23 10.19 22.12 18.57
N VAL A 24 11.32 21.81 19.23
CA VAL A 24 11.97 20.48 19.10
C VAL A 24 11.09 19.40 19.69
N ILE A 25 10.48 19.64 20.85
CA ILE A 25 9.56 18.69 21.50
C ILE A 25 8.33 18.46 20.62
N SER A 26 7.74 19.49 20.02
CA SER A 26 6.61 19.33 19.10
C SER A 26 7.00 18.57 17.83
N LEU A 27 8.21 18.79 17.29
CA LEU A 27 8.71 18.07 16.13
C LEU A 27 8.91 16.57 16.44
N MET A 28 9.48 16.26 17.60
CA MET A 28 9.65 14.89 18.07
C MET A 28 8.29 14.19 18.27
N ARG A 29 7.32 14.90 18.86
CA ARG A 29 5.95 14.39 19.03
C ARG A 29 5.27 14.12 17.68
N MET A 30 5.37 15.05 16.73
CA MET A 30 4.85 14.87 15.38
C MET A 30 5.46 13.66 14.69
N SER A 31 6.78 13.47 14.79
CA SER A 31 7.49 12.31 14.23
C SER A 31 7.03 10.98 14.86
N GLN A 32 6.87 10.96 16.18
CA GLN A 32 6.34 9.79 16.89
C GLN A 32 4.89 9.48 16.52
N GLU A 33 4.03 10.50 16.44
CA GLU A 33 2.63 10.34 16.03
C GLU A 33 2.57 9.82 14.59
N ASN A 34 3.32 10.39 13.66
CA ASN A 34 3.37 9.93 12.27
C ASN A 34 3.87 8.48 12.15
N THR A 35 4.88 8.10 12.94
CA THR A 35 5.36 6.71 12.98
C THR A 35 4.29 5.77 13.53
N THR A 36 3.59 6.18 14.59
CA THR A 36 2.54 5.39 15.23
C THR A 36 1.35 5.16 14.28
N TRP A 37 0.96 6.18 13.53
CA TRP A 37 -0.14 6.08 12.55
C TRP A 37 0.22 5.26 11.30
N ASN A 38 1.50 5.16 10.94
CA ASN A 38 1.98 4.32 9.83
C ASN A 38 2.38 2.91 10.27
N LEU A 39 2.44 2.63 11.56
CA LEU A 39 2.84 1.34 12.12
C LEU A 39 2.00 0.16 11.57
N PRO A 40 0.66 0.27 11.40
CA PRO A 40 -0.12 -0.82 10.80
C PRO A 40 0.27 -1.12 9.36
N VAL A 41 0.65 -0.11 8.57
CA VAL A 41 1.12 -0.30 7.19
C VAL A 41 2.44 -1.06 7.19
N ILE A 42 3.37 -0.69 8.07
CA ILE A 42 4.66 -1.38 8.23
C ILE A 42 4.45 -2.83 8.68
N ILE A 43 3.53 -3.08 9.62
CA ILE A 43 3.16 -4.45 10.04
C ILE A 43 2.57 -5.23 8.86
N ALA A 44 1.63 -4.65 8.11
CA ALA A 44 1.02 -5.32 6.98
C ALA A 44 2.05 -5.68 5.90
N GLN A 45 2.95 -4.77 5.56
CA GLN A 45 4.04 -5.02 4.61
C GLN A 45 4.99 -6.13 5.11
N THR A 46 5.38 -6.10 6.39
CA THR A 46 6.28 -7.13 6.94
C THR A 46 5.63 -8.50 6.99
N LEU A 47 4.34 -8.59 7.33
CA LEU A 47 3.57 -9.82 7.27
C LEU A 47 3.43 -10.35 5.84
N LEU A 48 3.17 -9.48 4.86
CA LEU A 48 3.10 -9.86 3.45
C LEU A 48 4.43 -10.43 2.95
N VAL A 49 5.56 -9.77 3.28
CA VAL A 49 6.89 -10.26 2.92
C VAL A 49 7.19 -11.60 3.59
N ALA A 50 6.84 -11.75 4.87
CA ALA A 50 7.01 -13.01 5.59
C ALA A 50 6.21 -14.15 4.95
N GLU A 51 4.98 -13.89 4.51
CA GLU A 51 4.13 -14.87 3.82
C GLU A 51 4.68 -15.23 2.43
N ILE A 52 5.20 -14.25 1.68
CA ILE A 52 5.91 -14.48 0.41
C ILE A 52 7.12 -15.39 0.62
N ILE A 53 7.88 -15.17 1.69
CA ILE A 53 9.05 -15.99 2.03
C ILE A 53 8.63 -17.41 2.41
N ARG A 54 7.63 -17.54 3.28
CA ARG A 54 7.11 -18.83 3.76
C ARG A 54 6.61 -19.72 2.63
N THR A 55 6.14 -19.13 1.54
CA THR A 55 5.53 -19.84 0.41
C THR A 55 6.51 -20.28 -0.68
N TYR A 56 7.79 -19.87 -0.65
CA TYR A 56 8.82 -20.34 -1.59
C TYR A 56 8.95 -21.87 -1.74
N PRO A 57 8.97 -22.69 -0.67
CA PRO A 57 9.08 -24.14 -0.84
C PRO A 57 7.83 -24.78 -1.48
N ALA A 58 6.67 -24.12 -1.38
CA ALA A 58 5.46 -24.58 -2.07
C ALA A 58 5.53 -24.24 -3.57
N GLU A 59 6.04 -23.06 -3.90
CA GLU A 59 6.27 -22.59 -5.26
C GLU A 59 7.25 -23.50 -6.03
N LEU A 60 8.39 -23.84 -5.43
CA LEU A 60 9.35 -24.78 -6.05
C LEU A 60 8.71 -26.15 -6.35
N ARG A 61 7.86 -26.65 -5.43
CA ARG A 61 7.11 -27.90 -5.65
C ARG A 61 6.06 -27.77 -6.75
N MET A 62 5.50 -26.59 -6.93
CA MET A 62 4.54 -26.30 -7.99
C MET A 62 5.24 -26.22 -9.35
N PHE A 63 6.36 -25.51 -9.46
CA PHE A 63 7.13 -25.41 -10.70
C PHE A 63 7.68 -26.76 -11.16
N THR A 64 8.16 -27.61 -10.26
CA THR A 64 8.62 -28.96 -10.62
C THR A 64 7.48 -29.82 -11.17
N ARG A 65 6.27 -29.71 -10.60
CA ARG A 65 5.06 -30.39 -11.12
C ARG A 65 4.63 -29.81 -12.46
N LEU A 66 4.70 -28.50 -12.64
CA LEU A 66 4.38 -27.81 -13.90
C LEU A 66 5.33 -28.28 -15.02
N LEU A 67 6.62 -28.37 -14.73
CA LEU A 67 7.64 -28.84 -15.67
C LEU A 67 7.33 -30.27 -16.16
N ALA A 68 6.90 -31.14 -15.24
CA ALA A 68 6.52 -32.51 -15.56
C ALA A 68 5.20 -32.61 -16.35
N ARG A 69 4.20 -31.76 -16.04
CA ARG A 69 2.86 -31.82 -16.66
C ARG A 69 2.73 -31.00 -17.95
N ARG A 70 3.62 -30.04 -18.19
CA ARG A 70 3.63 -29.08 -19.33
C ARG A 70 2.34 -28.28 -19.54
N LYS A 71 1.38 -28.35 -18.63
CA LYS A 71 0.11 -27.62 -18.69
C LYS A 71 -0.15 -26.96 -17.33
N PRO A 72 -0.30 -25.62 -17.28
CA PRO A 72 -0.55 -24.91 -16.03
C PRO A 72 -1.99 -25.12 -15.57
N ASN A 73 -2.14 -25.39 -14.27
CA ASN A 73 -3.46 -25.39 -13.64
C ASN A 73 -3.85 -23.96 -13.24
N MET A 74 -5.14 -23.62 -13.30
CA MET A 74 -5.63 -22.28 -12.95
C MET A 74 -5.23 -21.86 -11.53
N ALA A 75 -5.21 -22.80 -10.58
CA ALA A 75 -4.77 -22.53 -9.21
C ALA A 75 -3.28 -22.16 -9.12
N GLU A 76 -2.45 -22.69 -10.02
CA GLU A 76 -1.02 -22.38 -10.10
C GLU A 76 -0.80 -20.98 -10.66
N ILE A 77 -1.56 -20.62 -11.71
CA ILE A 77 -1.55 -19.28 -12.31
C ILE A 77 -1.98 -18.23 -11.27
N PHE A 78 -3.10 -18.45 -10.57
CA PHE A 78 -3.56 -17.49 -9.55
C PHE A 78 -2.58 -17.33 -8.40
N PHE A 79 -1.96 -18.42 -7.95
CA PHE A 79 -0.97 -18.37 -6.87
C PHE A 79 0.26 -17.53 -7.25
N VAL A 80 0.83 -17.78 -8.44
CA VAL A 80 1.95 -17.01 -8.98
C VAL A 80 1.54 -15.54 -9.18
N LEU A 81 0.40 -15.29 -9.81
CA LEU A 81 -0.09 -13.95 -10.10
C LEU A 81 -0.28 -13.11 -8.82
N ILE A 82 -0.94 -13.66 -7.80
CA ILE A 82 -1.16 -12.98 -6.51
C ILE A 82 0.18 -12.67 -5.85
N LYS A 83 1.11 -13.62 -5.82
CA LYS A 83 2.42 -13.46 -5.16
C LYS A 83 3.24 -12.34 -5.81
N TYR A 84 3.37 -12.35 -7.14
CA TYR A 84 4.20 -11.37 -7.84
C TYR A 84 3.54 -9.99 -7.89
N LEU A 85 2.21 -9.91 -7.99
CA LEU A 85 1.51 -8.64 -7.81
C LEU A 85 1.75 -8.08 -6.40
N ALA A 86 1.57 -8.89 -5.34
CA ALA A 86 1.84 -8.44 -3.98
C ALA A 86 3.28 -7.93 -3.81
N LEU A 87 4.26 -8.63 -4.39
CA LEU A 87 5.67 -8.24 -4.33
C LEU A 87 5.94 -6.91 -5.06
N ILE A 88 5.36 -6.71 -6.23
CA ILE A 88 5.44 -5.44 -6.98
C ILE A 88 4.80 -4.31 -6.16
N GLY A 89 3.62 -4.54 -5.59
CA GLY A 89 2.90 -3.57 -4.75
C GLY A 89 3.73 -3.11 -3.56
N VAL A 90 4.28 -4.07 -2.79
CA VAL A 90 5.16 -3.78 -1.64
C VAL A 90 6.42 -3.03 -2.06
N THR A 91 7.04 -3.43 -3.17
CA THR A 91 8.27 -2.77 -3.65
C THR A 91 8.00 -1.31 -4.02
N LEU A 92 6.92 -1.04 -4.74
CA LEU A 92 6.53 0.32 -5.12
C LEU A 92 6.13 1.15 -3.90
N ASP A 93 5.47 0.56 -2.92
CA ASP A 93 5.08 1.26 -1.69
C ASP A 93 6.32 1.66 -0.86
N ILE A 94 7.31 0.77 -0.74
CA ILE A 94 8.60 1.07 -0.11
C ILE A 94 9.33 2.19 -0.87
N LEU A 95 9.34 2.16 -2.20
CA LEU A 95 9.97 3.20 -3.01
C LEU A 95 9.33 4.58 -2.77
N VAL A 96 8.01 4.64 -2.61
CA VAL A 96 7.28 5.89 -2.37
C VAL A 96 7.42 6.39 -0.92
N MET A 97 7.33 5.49 0.07
CA MET A 97 7.23 5.87 1.49
C MET A 97 8.57 5.93 2.21
N MET A 98 9.56 5.14 1.79
CA MET A 98 10.79 4.90 2.56
C MET A 98 12.06 5.31 1.81
N THR A 99 11.96 5.81 0.57
CA THR A 99 13.13 6.18 -0.24
C THR A 99 13.00 7.55 -0.90
N PHE A 100 14.14 8.17 -1.20
CA PHE A 100 14.26 9.41 -1.99
C PHE A 100 14.44 9.10 -3.49
N ALA A 101 13.91 7.98 -3.98
CA ALA A 101 14.16 7.53 -5.35
C ALA A 101 13.41 8.35 -6.41
N ALA A 102 12.26 8.94 -6.04
CA ALA A 102 11.43 9.73 -6.96
C ALA A 102 12.09 11.08 -7.25
N ARG A 103 12.20 11.45 -8.52
CA ARG A 103 12.81 12.72 -8.95
C ARG A 103 11.80 13.72 -9.47
N THR A 104 10.60 13.26 -9.80
CA THR A 104 9.53 14.09 -10.36
C THR A 104 8.18 13.79 -9.72
N ASN A 105 7.24 14.75 -9.81
CA ASN A 105 5.85 14.53 -9.39
C ASN A 105 5.20 13.36 -10.14
N PHE A 106 5.57 13.15 -11.41
CA PHE A 106 5.07 12.05 -12.21
C PHE A 106 5.53 10.69 -11.67
N ASP A 107 6.76 10.58 -11.17
CA ASP A 107 7.26 9.34 -10.56
C ASP A 107 6.47 9.01 -9.28
N CYS A 108 6.29 9.99 -8.38
CA CYS A 108 5.49 9.82 -7.17
C CYS A 108 4.06 9.39 -7.50
N ALA A 109 3.39 10.11 -8.41
CA ALA A 109 2.03 9.79 -8.81
C ALA A 109 1.94 8.38 -9.44
N SER A 110 2.78 8.08 -10.42
CA SER A 110 2.73 6.80 -11.13
C SER A 110 3.00 5.62 -10.19
N TRP A 111 3.98 5.72 -9.29
CA TRP A 111 4.30 4.64 -8.35
C TRP A 111 3.22 4.48 -7.29
N ALA A 112 2.68 5.58 -6.74
CA ALA A 112 1.63 5.51 -5.74
C ALA A 112 0.32 4.94 -6.30
N TRP A 113 -0.07 5.34 -7.51
CA TRP A 113 -1.24 4.78 -8.21
C TRP A 113 -1.01 3.32 -8.62
N THR A 114 0.19 2.98 -9.11
CA THR A 114 0.50 1.60 -9.50
C THR A 114 0.52 0.69 -8.29
N SER A 115 1.15 1.08 -7.18
CA SER A 115 1.14 0.31 -5.94
C SER A 115 -0.30 0.06 -5.46
N SER A 116 -1.12 1.11 -5.37
CA SER A 116 -2.50 1.00 -4.90
C SER A 116 -3.38 0.12 -5.80
N THR A 117 -3.25 0.24 -7.12
CA THR A 117 -3.96 -0.61 -8.08
C THR A 117 -3.51 -2.06 -8.02
N VAL A 118 -2.23 -2.32 -7.79
CA VAL A 118 -1.70 -3.68 -7.64
C VAL A 118 -2.19 -4.33 -6.34
N TYR A 119 -2.28 -3.60 -5.23
CA TYR A 119 -2.91 -4.08 -4.00
C TYR A 119 -4.40 -4.38 -4.18
N PHE A 120 -5.11 -3.51 -4.92
CA PHE A 120 -6.50 -3.74 -5.30
C PHE A 120 -6.69 -5.02 -6.13
N LEU A 121 -5.84 -5.23 -7.15
CA LEU A 121 -5.88 -6.43 -7.97
C LEU A 121 -5.57 -7.67 -7.14
N CYS A 122 -4.59 -7.58 -6.24
CA CYS A 122 -4.21 -8.67 -5.34
C CYS A 122 -5.38 -9.10 -4.44
N SER A 123 -6.01 -8.17 -3.72
CA SER A 123 -7.17 -8.47 -2.86
C SER A 123 -8.33 -9.06 -3.67
N SER A 124 -8.67 -8.45 -4.81
CA SER A 124 -9.74 -8.92 -5.69
C SER A 124 -9.48 -10.32 -6.25
N LEU A 125 -8.23 -10.65 -6.59
CA LEU A 125 -7.83 -11.99 -7.01
C LEU A 125 -7.96 -13.01 -5.88
N VAL A 126 -7.63 -12.66 -4.65
CA VAL A 126 -7.84 -13.54 -3.48
C VAL A 126 -9.32 -13.85 -3.32
N PHE A 127 -10.21 -12.85 -3.39
CA PHE A 127 -11.66 -13.07 -3.35
C PHE A 127 -12.16 -13.91 -4.53
N CYS A 128 -11.65 -13.68 -5.74
CA CYS A 128 -11.93 -14.52 -6.91
C CYS A 128 -11.53 -15.99 -6.69
N VAL A 129 -10.36 -16.26 -6.11
CA VAL A 129 -9.89 -17.63 -5.84
C VAL A 129 -10.74 -18.30 -4.78
N VAL A 130 -11.08 -17.60 -3.70
CA VAL A 130 -11.96 -18.11 -2.64
C VAL A 130 -13.36 -18.38 -3.19
N GLY A 131 -13.92 -17.43 -3.95
CA GLY A 131 -15.21 -17.56 -4.62
C GLY A 131 -15.25 -18.71 -5.63
N TRP A 132 -14.18 -18.89 -6.41
CA TRP A 132 -14.02 -20.01 -7.34
C TRP A 132 -14.03 -21.35 -6.60
N ARG A 133 -13.27 -21.48 -5.51
CA ARG A 133 -13.24 -22.70 -4.69
C ARG A 133 -14.59 -22.97 -4.03
N ALA A 134 -15.24 -21.95 -3.48
CA ALA A 134 -16.57 -22.07 -2.89
C ALA A 134 -17.61 -22.50 -3.92
N ARG A 135 -17.55 -21.97 -5.14
CA ARG A 135 -18.46 -22.33 -6.23
C ARG A 135 -18.31 -23.79 -6.67
N ILE A 136 -17.09 -24.33 -6.69
CA ILE A 136 -16.87 -25.76 -6.98
C ILE A 136 -17.56 -26.64 -5.93
N ILE A 137 -17.44 -26.28 -4.64
CA ILE A 137 -18.04 -27.04 -3.53
C ILE A 137 -19.57 -26.96 -3.56
N PHE A 138 -20.12 -25.75 -3.74
CA PHE A 138 -21.57 -25.50 -3.68
C PHE A 138 -22.28 -25.55 -5.04
N ARG A 139 -21.70 -26.25 -6.02
CA ARG A 139 -22.15 -26.34 -7.42
C ARG A 139 -23.63 -26.61 -7.60
N THR A 140 -24.25 -27.36 -6.69
CA THR A 140 -25.66 -27.79 -6.79
C THR A 140 -26.66 -26.71 -6.41
N SER A 141 -26.24 -25.68 -5.66
CA SER A 141 -27.14 -24.64 -5.16
C SER A 141 -27.03 -23.35 -5.99
N ARG A 142 -28.13 -22.99 -6.67
CA ARG A 142 -28.23 -21.74 -7.44
C ARG A 142 -28.18 -20.51 -6.55
N LEU A 143 -28.76 -20.58 -5.35
CA LEU A 143 -28.73 -19.52 -4.35
C LEU A 143 -27.32 -19.19 -3.88
N ALA A 144 -26.50 -20.19 -3.52
CA ALA A 144 -25.12 -19.94 -3.10
C ALA A 144 -24.27 -19.40 -4.25
N SER A 145 -24.49 -19.88 -5.47
CA SER A 145 -23.79 -19.34 -6.65
C SER A 145 -24.13 -17.87 -6.90
N TRP A 146 -25.40 -17.48 -6.72
CA TRP A 146 -25.82 -16.08 -6.87
C TRP A 146 -25.25 -15.20 -5.75
N LEU A 147 -25.33 -15.65 -4.49
CA LEU A 147 -24.75 -14.92 -3.34
C LEU A 147 -23.24 -14.73 -3.49
N LEU A 148 -22.51 -15.74 -3.97
CA LEU A 148 -21.07 -15.62 -4.23
C LEU A 148 -20.76 -14.59 -5.32
N VAL A 149 -21.55 -14.55 -6.40
CA VAL A 149 -21.36 -13.57 -7.48
C VAL A 149 -21.69 -12.16 -6.99
N VAL A 150 -22.80 -11.97 -6.28
CA VAL A 150 -23.18 -10.66 -5.72
C VAL A 150 -22.16 -10.18 -4.70
N GLY A 151 -21.67 -11.07 -3.82
CA GLY A 151 -20.60 -10.75 -2.88
C GLY A 151 -19.31 -10.34 -3.57
N LEU A 152 -18.94 -11.03 -4.67
CA LEU A 152 -17.76 -10.67 -5.46
C LEU A 152 -17.92 -9.29 -6.12
N VAL A 153 -19.06 -9.02 -6.74
CA VAL A 153 -19.36 -7.71 -7.35
C VAL A 153 -19.35 -6.60 -6.29
N GLY A 154 -19.92 -6.86 -5.11
CA GLY A 154 -19.90 -5.93 -3.99
C GLY A 154 -18.47 -5.63 -3.51
N GLN A 155 -17.63 -6.66 -3.38
CA GLN A 155 -16.22 -6.48 -3.01
C GLN A 155 -15.47 -5.67 -4.07
N PHE A 156 -15.67 -5.96 -5.36
CA PHE A 156 -15.07 -5.18 -6.46
C PHE A 156 -15.52 -3.71 -6.42
N ALA A 157 -16.80 -3.45 -6.18
CA ALA A 157 -17.34 -2.10 -6.10
C ALA A 157 -16.77 -1.32 -4.90
N VAL A 158 -16.74 -1.94 -3.72
CA VAL A 158 -16.17 -1.34 -2.52
C VAL A 158 -14.69 -1.09 -2.73
N ALA A 159 -13.92 -2.09 -3.17
CA ALA A 159 -12.48 -1.96 -3.36
C ALA A 159 -12.11 -0.93 -4.46
N MET A 160 -12.93 -0.77 -5.51
CA MET A 160 -12.73 0.28 -6.51
C MET A 160 -13.03 1.67 -5.91
N TRP A 161 -14.10 1.79 -5.12
CA TRP A 161 -14.40 3.02 -4.38
C TRP A 161 -13.25 3.38 -3.45
N THR A 162 -12.77 2.43 -2.64
CA THR A 162 -11.70 2.67 -1.67
C THR A 162 -10.43 3.14 -2.38
N ASN A 163 -10.02 2.47 -3.46
CA ASN A 163 -8.87 2.85 -4.26
C ASN A 163 -9.02 4.28 -4.81
N TRP A 164 -10.21 4.70 -5.22
CA TRP A 164 -10.44 6.07 -5.69
C TRP A 164 -10.36 7.12 -4.57
N ARG A 165 -10.82 6.79 -3.35
CA ARG A 165 -10.89 7.73 -2.21
C ARG A 165 -9.62 7.83 -1.38
N VAL A 166 -8.74 6.83 -1.42
CA VAL A 166 -7.47 6.84 -0.68
C VAL A 166 -6.62 8.02 -1.15
N SER A 167 -6.17 8.83 -0.18
CA SER A 167 -5.17 9.87 -0.42
C SER A 167 -3.81 9.20 -0.68
N LYS A 168 -3.26 9.40 -1.87
CA LYS A 168 -1.98 8.81 -2.31
C LYS A 168 -0.87 9.85 -2.21
N ALA A 169 0.37 9.40 -2.04
CA ALA A 169 1.54 10.28 -2.06
C ALA A 169 1.97 10.58 -3.51
N ASP A 170 1.23 11.48 -4.16
CA ASP A 170 1.30 11.75 -5.60
C ASP A 170 2.09 13.01 -5.98
N ALA A 171 2.62 13.76 -5.00
CA ALA A 171 3.44 14.95 -5.23
C ALA A 171 4.81 14.83 -4.57
N LEU A 172 5.83 15.40 -5.22
CA LEU A 172 7.19 15.48 -4.69
C LEU A 172 7.31 16.73 -3.79
N THR A 173 7.70 16.52 -2.54
CA THR A 173 7.99 17.61 -1.62
C THR A 173 9.31 18.30 -1.97
N PRO A 174 9.53 19.54 -1.54
CA PRO A 174 10.84 20.19 -1.63
C PRO A 174 11.97 19.42 -0.92
N ALA A 175 11.63 18.52 0.01
CA ALA A 175 12.57 17.64 0.70
C ALA A 175 12.94 16.38 -0.11
N GLY A 176 12.42 16.22 -1.33
CA GLY A 176 12.69 15.06 -2.20
C GLY A 176 11.94 13.79 -1.80
N THR A 177 10.91 13.90 -0.96
CA THR A 177 10.05 12.77 -0.57
C THR A 177 8.68 12.88 -1.23
N CYS A 178 8.02 11.75 -1.46
CA CYS A 178 6.64 11.76 -1.95
C CYS A 178 5.66 12.03 -0.79
N ALA A 179 4.71 12.93 -0.99
CA ALA A 179 3.63 13.23 -0.06
C ALA A 179 2.32 13.51 -0.82
N PRO A 180 1.15 13.46 -0.16
CA PRO A 180 -0.11 13.81 -0.80
C PRO A 180 -0.10 15.23 -1.38
N ALA A 181 -0.58 15.39 -2.61
CA ALA A 181 -0.63 16.69 -3.30
C ALA A 181 -1.37 17.76 -2.49
N ALA A 182 -2.39 17.38 -1.71
CA ALA A 182 -3.10 18.29 -0.81
C ALA A 182 -2.18 18.92 0.26
N GLN A 183 -1.15 18.20 0.70
CA GLN A 183 -0.17 18.68 1.68
C GLN A 183 0.99 19.45 1.02
N VAL A 184 1.31 19.15 -0.24
CA VAL A 184 2.43 19.77 -0.97
C VAL A 184 2.04 21.08 -1.66
N HIS A 185 0.81 21.15 -2.19
CA HIS A 185 0.31 22.29 -2.96
C HIS A 185 -0.77 23.08 -2.20
N GLY A 186 -1.10 22.69 -0.97
CA GLY A 186 -1.96 23.48 -0.08
C GLY A 186 -1.30 24.83 0.21
N GLY A 187 -1.87 25.91 -0.33
CA GLY A 187 -1.36 27.26 -0.12
C GLY A 187 -1.51 27.70 1.34
N GLY A 188 -0.62 28.59 1.81
CA GLY A 188 -0.61 29.15 3.17
C GLY A 188 -1.79 30.07 3.53
N GLY A 189 -2.93 29.95 2.83
CA GLY A 189 -4.15 30.69 3.09
C GLY A 189 -5.22 29.79 3.70
N GLY A 190 -5.35 29.80 5.02
CA GLY A 190 -6.58 29.54 5.77
C GLY A 190 -7.23 28.14 5.76
N ASP A 191 -7.00 27.30 4.76
CA ASP A 191 -7.59 25.96 4.71
C ASP A 191 -6.71 24.93 5.44
N GLU A 192 -6.70 25.00 6.77
CA GLU A 192 -6.15 23.95 7.64
C GLU A 192 -6.81 22.58 7.40
N GLU A 193 -7.97 22.54 6.73
CA GLU A 193 -8.67 21.30 6.35
C GLU A 193 -7.86 20.40 5.40
N GLY A 194 -6.94 20.97 4.60
CA GLY A 194 -6.05 20.22 3.71
C GLY A 194 -4.88 19.52 4.41
N LEU A 195 -4.50 19.99 5.61
CA LEU A 195 -3.49 19.34 6.45
C LEU A 195 -4.08 18.25 7.36
N THR A 196 -5.37 18.33 7.68
CA THR A 196 -6.05 17.30 8.49
C THR A 196 -6.50 16.13 7.62
N ILE A 197 -5.63 15.15 7.40
CA ILE A 197 -6.04 13.86 6.83
C ILE A 197 -6.91 13.17 7.88
N ARG A 198 -8.22 13.06 7.62
CA ARG A 198 -9.12 12.33 8.52
C ARG A 198 -8.74 10.85 8.52
N PHE A 199 -8.93 10.13 9.63
CA PHE A 199 -8.49 8.72 9.74
C PHE A 199 -8.96 7.85 8.55
N TRP A 200 -10.19 8.04 8.08
CA TRP A 200 -10.76 7.32 6.93
C TRP A 200 -10.21 7.73 5.55
N GLN A 201 -9.46 8.82 5.48
CA GLN A 201 -8.72 9.24 4.28
C GLN A 201 -7.28 8.70 4.27
N SER A 202 -6.80 8.20 5.43
CA SER A 202 -5.48 7.58 5.53
C SER A 202 -5.44 6.24 4.81
N SER A 203 -4.31 5.92 4.18
CA SER A 203 -4.06 4.60 3.60
C SER A 203 -4.20 3.49 4.66
N THR A 204 -3.84 3.78 5.91
CA THR A 204 -3.92 2.87 7.06
C THR A 204 -5.33 2.37 7.34
N PHE A 205 -6.36 3.23 7.27
CA PHE A 205 -7.75 2.82 7.48
C PHE A 205 -8.21 1.80 6.44
N TRP A 206 -7.84 2.01 5.18
CA TRP A 206 -8.25 1.11 4.11
C TRP A 206 -7.46 -0.20 4.14
N PHE A 207 -6.20 -0.19 4.56
CA PHE A 207 -5.44 -1.41 4.83
C PHE A 207 -6.05 -2.28 5.94
N LEU A 208 -6.78 -1.70 6.91
CA LEU A 208 -7.52 -2.49 7.92
C LEU A 208 -8.78 -3.17 7.35
N LEU A 209 -9.30 -2.67 6.22
CA LEU A 209 -10.49 -3.22 5.56
C LEU A 209 -10.15 -4.26 4.48
N TYR A 210 -8.90 -4.27 4.00
CA TYR A 210 -8.36 -5.27 3.08
C TYR A 210 -7.96 -6.56 3.79
#